data_AF-A0A537L3Z9-F1
#
_entry.id   AF-A0A537L3Z9-F1
#
_cell.length_a   1.000
_cell.length_b   1.000
_cell.length_c   1.000
_cell.angle_alpha   90.00
_cell.angle_beta   90.00
_cell.angle_gamma   90.00
#
_symmetry.space_group_name_H-M   'P 1'
#
loop_
_entity.id
_entity.type
_entity.pdbx_description
1 polymer ?
#
loop_
_entity_poly.entity_id
_entity_poly.type
_entity_poly.pdbx_seq_one_letter_code
_entity_poly.pdbx_strand_id
1 'polypeptide(L)'
;GHYVDFWTLTERALDHALARCPTVDRALRATLLEAYFKLDAFPDARDALSVLHAKGFKTAILSNGNPRMLDGAVTAAGIGTDLDAVLSIDAIRIYKPRREVYAMCSDALGLTAGDIAFVSSNRWDVMGAASFGFACVWVNRANLPEEYPEFPPAKVVRDLSALPALAL
;
A
#
# COMPACT_ATOMS: atom_id res chain seq x y z
N GLY A 1 4.07 8.22 -20.93
CA GLY A 1 3.01 8.93 -20.18
C GLY A 1 3.61 10.13 -19.47
N HIS A 2 2.77 11.02 -18.92
CA HIS A 2 3.23 12.18 -18.15
C HIS A 2 3.14 11.87 -16.64
N TYR A 3 4.29 11.63 -16.01
CA TYR A 3 4.36 11.39 -14.57
C TYR A 3 4.16 12.70 -13.81
N VAL A 4 3.41 12.62 -12.73
CA VAL A 4 3.27 13.66 -11.69
C VAL A 4 3.28 12.92 -10.37
N ASP A 5 3.94 13.47 -9.35
CA ASP A 5 4.08 12.81 -8.06
C ASP A 5 2.74 12.67 -7.33
N PHE A 6 2.67 11.70 -6.41
CA PHE A 6 1.39 11.33 -5.81
C PHE A 6 0.82 12.41 -4.91
N TRP A 7 1.65 13.26 -4.29
CA TRP A 7 1.13 14.36 -3.48
C TRP A 7 0.41 15.39 -4.34
N THR A 8 1.02 15.78 -5.47
CA THR A 8 0.37 16.66 -6.45
C THR A 8 -0.94 16.04 -6.97
N LEU A 9 -1.00 14.72 -7.20
CA LEU A 9 -2.24 14.04 -7.58
C LEU A 9 -3.28 14.06 -6.45
N THR A 10 -2.88 13.85 -5.19
CA THR A 10 -3.75 13.96 -4.02
C THR A 10 -4.36 15.36 -3.91
N GLU A 11 -3.55 16.41 -4.08
CA GLU A 11 -4.03 17.80 -4.06
C GLU A 11 -5.08 18.04 -5.14
N ARG A 12 -4.80 17.63 -6.38
CA ARG A 12 -5.72 17.79 -7.51
C ARG A 12 -7.00 16.98 -7.32
N ALA A 13 -6.90 15.76 -6.77
CA ALA A 13 -8.05 14.92 -6.48
C ALA A 13 -8.95 15.57 -5.43
N LEU A 14 -8.37 16.16 -4.37
CA LEU A 14 -9.12 16.90 -3.36
C LEU A 14 -9.77 18.16 -3.96
N ASP A 15 -9.03 18.92 -4.77
CA ASP A 15 -9.56 20.13 -5.42
C ASP A 15 -10.76 19.79 -6.32
N HIS A 16 -10.69 18.67 -7.04
CA HIS A 16 -11.82 18.16 -7.83
C HIS A 16 -13.00 17.71 -6.95
N ALA A 17 -12.74 17.01 -5.84
CA ALA A 17 -13.78 16.59 -4.89
C ALA A 17 -14.51 17.80 -4.27
N LEU A 18 -13.77 18.83 -3.86
CA LEU A 18 -14.33 20.10 -3.35
C LEU A 18 -15.18 20.81 -4.41
N ALA A 19 -14.78 20.76 -5.68
CA ALA A 19 -15.59 21.31 -6.77
C ALA A 19 -16.90 20.53 -7.00
N ARG A 20 -16.90 19.22 -6.76
CA ARG A 20 -18.11 18.37 -6.87
C ARG A 20 -19.02 18.45 -5.65
N CYS A 21 -18.48 18.83 -4.50
CA CYS A 21 -19.19 18.97 -3.24
C CYS A 21 -19.15 20.44 -2.76
N PRO A 22 -19.82 21.37 -3.46
CA PRO A 22 -19.72 22.80 -3.19
C PRO A 22 -20.26 23.22 -1.81
N THR A 23 -20.95 22.32 -1.10
CA THR A 23 -21.41 22.53 0.28
C THR A 23 -20.29 22.38 1.32
N VAL A 24 -19.14 21.80 0.96
CA VAL A 24 -17.98 21.67 1.84
C VAL A 24 -17.17 22.97 1.80
N ASP A 25 -16.83 23.50 2.98
CA ASP A 25 -16.00 24.70 3.08
C ASP A 25 -14.60 24.46 2.50
N ARG A 26 -14.21 25.29 1.52
CA ARG A 26 -12.89 25.22 0.88
C ARG A 26 -11.75 25.53 1.84
N ALA A 27 -11.99 26.25 2.94
CA ALA A 27 -11.00 26.48 3.98
C ALA A 27 -10.51 25.18 4.61
N LEU A 28 -11.28 24.09 4.56
CA LEU A 28 -10.90 22.77 5.06
C LEU A 28 -9.81 22.09 4.22
N ARG A 29 -9.47 22.62 3.04
CA ARG A 29 -8.49 21.98 2.13
C ARG A 29 -7.19 21.63 2.83
N ALA A 30 -6.61 22.57 3.58
CA ALA A 30 -5.34 22.36 4.28
C ALA A 30 -5.47 21.26 5.34
N THR A 31 -6.53 21.31 6.15
CA THR A 31 -6.83 20.30 7.19
C THR A 31 -7.03 18.91 6.59
N LEU A 32 -7.74 18.80 5.46
CA LEU A 32 -7.98 17.52 4.78
C LEU A 32 -6.70 16.93 4.18
N LEU A 33 -5.83 17.77 3.61
CA LEU A 33 -4.52 17.33 3.14
C LEU A 33 -3.62 16.86 4.30
N GLU A 34 -3.62 17.60 5.41
CA GLU A 34 -2.87 17.20 6.60
C GLU A 34 -3.37 15.87 7.17
N ALA A 35 -4.69 15.68 7.22
CA ALA A 35 -5.30 14.41 7.63
C ALA A 35 -4.87 13.24 6.73
N TYR A 36 -4.81 13.44 5.41
CA TYR A 36 -4.31 12.44 4.49
C TYR A 36 -2.81 12.15 4.68
N PHE A 37 -2.03 13.16 5.03
CA PHE A 37 -0.59 13.03 5.29
C PHE A 37 -0.28 12.24 6.56
N LYS A 38 -1.20 12.26 7.55
CA LYS A 38 -1.05 11.64 8.87
C LYS A 38 -2.09 10.54 9.12
N LEU A 39 -2.48 9.79 8.09
CA LEU A 39 -3.48 8.73 8.23
C LEU A 39 -3.07 7.74 9.32
N ASP A 40 -4.01 7.45 10.22
CA ASP A 40 -3.84 6.42 11.22
C ASP A 40 -3.66 5.06 10.54
N ALA A 41 -2.71 4.28 11.05
CA ALA A 41 -2.63 2.87 10.70
C ALA A 41 -3.85 2.13 11.25
N PHE A 42 -4.23 1.04 10.57
CA PHE A 42 -5.21 0.13 11.15
C PHE A 42 -4.67 -0.46 12.48
N PRO A 43 -5.52 -0.67 13.51
CA PRO A 43 -5.08 -1.11 14.83
C PRO A 43 -4.25 -2.41 14.83
N ASP A 44 -4.56 -3.31 13.90
CA ASP A 44 -3.94 -4.61 13.68
C ASP A 44 -2.60 -4.55 12.90
N ALA A 45 -2.24 -3.40 12.32
CA ALA A 45 -1.11 -3.31 11.39
C ALA A 45 0.25 -3.45 12.08
N ARG A 46 0.45 -2.73 13.20
CA ARG A 46 1.72 -2.73 13.93
C ARG A 46 2.03 -4.11 14.48
N ASP A 47 1.07 -4.72 15.16
CA ASP A 47 1.24 -6.03 15.79
C ASP A 47 1.53 -7.11 14.75
N ALA A 48 0.78 -7.13 13.64
CA ALA A 48 1.01 -8.09 12.56
C ALA A 48 2.42 -7.96 11.97
N LEU A 49 2.87 -6.73 11.69
CA LEU A 49 4.19 -6.46 11.12
C LEU A 49 5.31 -6.83 12.10
N SER A 50 5.20 -6.43 13.37
CA SER A 50 6.17 -6.73 14.41
C SER A 50 6.35 -8.24 14.60
N VAL A 51 5.25 -9.01 14.60
CA VAL A 51 5.31 -10.48 14.70
C VAL A 51 5.96 -11.10 13.45
N LEU A 52 5.66 -10.62 12.25
CA LEU A 52 6.30 -11.10 11.03
C LEU A 52 7.81 -10.81 11.04
N HIS A 53 8.20 -9.59 11.41
CA HIS A 53 9.60 -9.21 11.52
C HIS A 53 10.34 -10.06 12.56
N ALA A 54 9.75 -10.26 13.74
CA ALA A 54 10.30 -11.11 14.81
C ALA A 54 10.44 -12.59 14.41
N LYS A 55 9.64 -13.07 13.44
CA LYS A 55 9.77 -14.41 12.85
C LYS A 55 10.91 -14.51 11.82
N GLY A 56 11.60 -13.41 11.53
CA GLY A 56 12.72 -13.36 10.60
C GLY A 56 12.32 -13.11 9.13
N PHE A 57 11.07 -12.72 8.87
CA PHE A 57 10.68 -12.28 7.53
C PHE A 57 11.31 -10.92 7.21
N LYS A 58 11.73 -10.75 5.95
CA LYS A 58 11.99 -9.41 5.41
C LYS A 58 10.66 -8.69 5.21
N THR A 59 10.58 -7.45 5.67
CA THR A 59 9.35 -6.67 5.66
C THR A 59 9.54 -5.35 4.92
N ALA A 60 8.62 -5.01 4.03
CA ALA A 60 8.72 -3.79 3.23
C ALA A 60 7.37 -3.16 2.91
N ILE A 61 7.38 -1.86 2.64
CA ILE A 61 6.27 -1.13 2.03
C ILE A 61 6.58 -0.88 0.56
N LEU A 62 5.62 -1.13 -0.34
CA LEU A 62 5.61 -0.63 -1.71
C LEU A 62 4.39 0.25 -1.92
N SER A 63 4.59 1.55 -2.15
CA SER A 63 3.50 2.52 -2.21
C SER A 63 3.63 3.51 -3.36
N ASN A 64 2.47 3.93 -3.86
CA ASN A 64 2.35 5.00 -4.85
C ASN A 64 2.76 6.38 -4.28
N GLY A 65 2.71 6.55 -2.96
CA GLY A 65 3.08 7.79 -2.30
C GLY A 65 4.51 8.21 -2.60
N ASN A 66 4.78 9.51 -2.63
CA ASN A 66 6.14 10.03 -2.75
C ASN A 66 6.92 9.80 -1.43
N PRO A 67 8.26 9.90 -1.41
CA PRO A 67 9.07 9.56 -0.24
C PRO A 67 8.65 10.30 1.05
N ARG A 68 8.29 11.58 0.93
CA ARG A 68 7.82 12.40 2.06
C ARG A 68 6.52 11.86 2.67
N MET A 69 5.58 11.41 1.85
CA MET A 69 4.33 10.82 2.34
C MET A 69 4.56 9.49 3.05
N LEU A 70 5.45 8.64 2.53
CA LEU A 70 5.77 7.35 3.14
C LEU A 70 6.46 7.54 4.50
N ASP A 71 7.41 8.46 4.60
CA ASP A 71 8.08 8.80 5.85
C ASP A 71 7.09 9.29 6.92
N GLY A 72 6.18 10.18 6.54
CA GLY A 72 5.09 10.65 7.41
C GLY A 72 4.19 9.51 7.91
N ALA A 73 3.76 8.63 7.00
CA ALA A 73 2.90 7.49 7.35
C ALA A 73 3.61 6.46 8.24
N VAL A 74 4.87 6.12 7.93
CA VAL A 74 5.68 5.18 8.73
C VAL A 74 5.94 5.73 10.13
N THR A 75 6.24 7.02 10.24
CA THR A 75 6.46 7.69 11.53
C THR A 75 5.17 7.76 12.34
N ALA A 76 4.06 8.17 11.74
CA ALA A 76 2.75 8.23 12.42
C ALA A 76 2.29 6.85 12.90
N ALA A 77 2.48 5.82 12.05
CA ALA A 77 2.18 4.44 12.40
C ALA A 77 3.18 3.82 13.38
N GLY A 78 4.36 4.42 13.54
CA GLY A 78 5.49 3.99 14.38
C GLY A 78 5.99 2.59 14.07
N ILE A 79 6.02 2.22 12.78
CA ILE A 79 6.40 0.88 12.29
C ILE A 79 7.80 0.82 11.66
N GLY A 80 8.54 1.93 11.66
CA GLY A 80 9.81 2.04 10.92
C GLY A 80 10.89 1.06 11.35
N THR A 81 10.91 0.63 12.61
CA THR A 81 11.88 -0.35 13.11
C THR A 81 11.64 -1.77 12.62
N ASP A 82 10.41 -2.06 12.17
CA ASP A 82 9.99 -3.38 11.72
C ASP A 82 9.92 -3.45 10.19
N LEU A 83 10.62 -2.55 9.48
CA LEU A 83 10.67 -2.48 8.01
C LEU A 83 12.13 -2.47 7.53
N ASP A 84 12.48 -3.44 6.71
CA ASP A 84 13.77 -3.49 6.01
C ASP A 84 13.83 -2.51 4.83
N ALA A 85 12.67 -2.19 4.22
CA ALA A 85 12.60 -1.27 3.10
C ALA A 85 11.27 -0.49 3.01
N VAL A 86 11.36 0.76 2.56
CA VAL A 86 10.21 1.64 2.28
C VAL A 86 10.34 2.17 0.86
N LEU A 87 9.56 1.58 -0.06
CA LEU A 87 9.70 1.75 -1.50
C LEU A 87 8.60 2.66 -2.06
N SER A 88 9.02 3.83 -2.53
CA SER A 88 8.17 4.75 -3.29
C SER A 88 8.35 4.55 -4.78
N ILE A 89 7.25 4.47 -5.53
CA ILE A 89 7.29 4.43 -7.00
C ILE A 89 7.93 5.68 -7.63
N ASP A 90 8.07 6.78 -6.88
CA ASP A 90 8.61 8.05 -7.38
C ASP A 90 10.01 7.86 -7.97
N ALA A 91 10.76 6.90 -7.43
CA ALA A 91 12.07 6.50 -7.94
C ALA A 91 12.05 6.04 -9.41
N ILE A 92 10.97 5.39 -9.85
CA ILE A 92 10.82 4.88 -11.23
C ILE A 92 9.77 5.64 -12.04
N ARG A 93 9.06 6.60 -11.42
CA ARG A 93 8.04 7.47 -12.05
C ARG A 93 6.94 6.71 -12.79
N ILE A 94 6.54 5.56 -12.24
CA ILE A 94 5.51 4.68 -12.82
C ILE A 94 4.54 4.24 -11.71
N TYR A 95 3.24 4.39 -11.92
CA TYR A 95 2.22 3.93 -10.98
C TYR A 95 1.95 2.43 -11.09
N LYS A 96 1.59 1.81 -9.96
CA LYS A 96 0.90 0.50 -9.98
C LYS A 96 -0.33 0.58 -10.92
N PRO A 97 -0.74 -0.53 -11.59
CA PRO A 97 -0.28 -1.90 -11.45
C PRO A 97 0.76 -2.30 -12.51
N ARG A 98 1.66 -1.40 -12.89
CA ARG A 98 2.72 -1.71 -13.86
C ARG A 98 3.74 -2.68 -13.28
N ARG A 99 4.17 -3.67 -14.08
CA ARG A 99 5.06 -4.77 -13.68
C ARG A 99 6.35 -4.27 -13.03
N GLU A 100 6.89 -3.18 -13.56
CA GLU A 100 8.12 -2.52 -13.15
C GLU A 100 8.06 -2.05 -11.69
N VAL A 101 6.88 -1.72 -11.18
CA VAL A 101 6.67 -1.29 -9.79
C VAL A 101 6.85 -2.46 -8.82
N TYR A 102 6.34 -3.63 -9.15
CA TYR A 102 6.45 -4.82 -8.31
C TYR A 102 7.88 -5.37 -8.29
N ALA A 103 8.62 -5.23 -9.39
CA ALA A 103 10.03 -5.60 -9.46
C ALA A 103 10.90 -4.87 -8.41
N MET A 104 10.53 -3.66 -8.00
CA MET A 104 11.22 -2.92 -6.95
C MET A 104 11.33 -3.71 -5.64
N CYS A 105 10.33 -4.54 -5.29
CA CYS A 105 10.39 -5.37 -4.09
C CYS A 105 11.47 -6.45 -4.20
N SER A 106 11.52 -7.14 -5.34
CA SER A 106 12.53 -8.18 -5.59
C SER A 106 13.94 -7.61 -5.52
N ASP A 107 14.15 -6.45 -6.17
CA ASP A 107 15.45 -5.79 -6.20
C ASP A 107 15.88 -5.30 -4.81
N ALA A 108 14.98 -4.67 -4.06
CA ALA A 108 15.29 -4.13 -2.74
C ALA A 108 15.50 -5.21 -1.67
N LEU A 109 14.78 -6.33 -1.76
CA LEU A 109 14.84 -7.41 -0.76
C LEU A 109 15.85 -8.50 -1.13
N GLY A 110 16.32 -8.54 -2.38
CA GLY A 110 17.16 -9.62 -2.90
C GLY A 110 16.42 -10.96 -2.97
N LEU A 111 15.12 -10.93 -3.26
CA LEU A 111 14.22 -12.10 -3.26
C LEU A 111 13.58 -12.29 -4.63
N THR A 112 13.31 -13.55 -5.00
CA THR A 112 12.52 -13.82 -6.21
C THR A 112 11.04 -13.53 -5.96
N ALA A 113 10.25 -13.37 -7.03
CA ALA A 113 8.82 -13.13 -6.88
C ALA A 113 8.09 -14.27 -6.14
N GLY A 114 8.53 -15.52 -6.32
CA GLY A 114 7.96 -16.66 -5.61
C GLY A 114 8.21 -16.64 -4.10
N ASP A 115 9.22 -15.90 -3.63
CA ASP A 115 9.58 -15.79 -2.22
C ASP A 115 8.92 -14.57 -1.52
N ILE A 116 8.08 -13.81 -2.24
CA ILE A 116 7.45 -12.59 -1.73
C ILE A 116 5.94 -12.79 -1.59
N ALA A 117 5.47 -12.67 -0.34
CA ALA A 117 4.07 -12.47 -0.05
C ALA A 117 3.68 -11.00 -0.21
N PHE A 118 2.71 -10.69 -1.06
CA PHE A 118 2.23 -9.33 -1.27
C PHE A 118 0.87 -9.10 -0.63
N VAL A 119 0.76 -8.12 0.26
CA VAL A 119 -0.47 -7.85 1.03
C VAL A 119 -1.08 -6.52 0.57
N SER A 120 -2.35 -6.53 0.18
CA SER A 120 -3.07 -5.29 -0.14
C SER A 120 -4.56 -5.42 0.13
N SER A 121 -5.22 -4.32 0.52
CA SER A 121 -6.68 -4.23 0.58
C SER A 121 -7.29 -3.83 -0.76
N ASN A 122 -6.49 -3.23 -1.65
CA ASN A 122 -6.90 -2.81 -2.97
C ASN A 122 -6.87 -4.01 -3.92
N ARG A 123 -8.04 -4.46 -4.37
CA ARG A 123 -8.14 -5.68 -5.17
C ARG A 123 -7.42 -5.59 -6.52
N TRP A 124 -7.39 -4.41 -7.13
CA TRP A 124 -6.61 -4.12 -8.34
C TRP A 124 -5.08 -4.22 -8.13
N ASP A 125 -4.59 -3.91 -6.93
CA ASP A 125 -3.17 -4.00 -6.60
C ASP A 125 -2.76 -5.46 -6.33
N VAL A 126 -3.64 -6.22 -5.67
CA VAL A 126 -3.53 -7.69 -5.56
C VAL A 126 -3.45 -8.33 -6.94
N MET A 127 -4.30 -7.89 -7.89
CA MET A 127 -4.26 -8.38 -9.27
C MET A 127 -2.91 -8.08 -9.94
N GLY A 128 -2.42 -6.85 -9.85
CA GLY A 128 -1.14 -6.48 -10.46
C GLY A 128 0.04 -7.26 -9.88
N ALA A 129 0.06 -7.44 -8.56
CA ALA A 129 1.08 -8.23 -7.86
C ALA A 129 1.01 -9.72 -8.21
N ALA A 130 -0.19 -10.30 -8.31
CA ALA A 130 -0.38 -11.69 -8.73
C ALA A 130 0.06 -11.90 -10.18
N SER A 131 -0.25 -10.96 -11.07
CA SER A 131 0.21 -10.96 -12.47
C SER A 131 1.73 -10.86 -12.60
N PHE A 132 2.40 -10.19 -11.65
CA PHE A 132 3.86 -10.16 -11.59
C PHE A 132 4.46 -11.51 -11.18
N GLY A 133 3.84 -12.19 -10.22
CA GLY A 133 4.22 -13.52 -9.73
C GLY A 133 4.28 -13.66 -8.20
N PHE A 134 3.78 -12.69 -7.43
CA PHE A 134 3.77 -12.76 -5.96
C PHE A 134 2.64 -13.64 -5.41
N ALA A 135 2.89 -14.26 -4.25
CA ALA A 135 1.84 -14.90 -3.45
C ALA A 135 0.99 -13.81 -2.76
N CYS A 136 -0.18 -13.51 -3.29
CA CYS A 136 -0.94 -12.34 -2.85
C CYS A 136 -1.98 -12.64 -1.77
N VAL A 137 -2.03 -11.82 -0.72
CA VAL A 137 -3.07 -11.82 0.31
C VAL A 137 -3.95 -10.59 0.15
N TRP A 138 -5.24 -10.81 -0.07
CA TRP A 138 -6.23 -9.75 -0.13
C TRP A 138 -6.85 -9.51 1.26
N VAL A 139 -6.67 -8.30 1.79
CA VAL A 139 -7.29 -7.87 3.06
C VAL A 139 -8.66 -7.25 2.76
N ASN A 140 -9.71 -8.06 2.82
CA ASN A 140 -11.08 -7.67 2.47
C ASN A 140 -11.92 -7.38 3.73
N ARG A 141 -11.66 -6.23 4.37
CA ARG A 141 -12.41 -5.77 5.55
C ARG A 141 -13.90 -5.61 5.26
N ALA A 142 -14.25 -5.08 4.10
CA ALA A 142 -15.63 -4.67 3.74
C ALA A 142 -16.46 -5.77 3.02
N ASN A 143 -15.97 -7.01 2.92
CA ASN A 143 -16.64 -8.08 2.17
C ASN A 143 -16.98 -7.70 0.71
N LEU A 144 -16.08 -6.98 0.06
CA LEU A 144 -16.26 -6.56 -1.33
C LEU A 144 -16.33 -7.78 -2.26
N PRO A 145 -17.08 -7.71 -3.37
CA PRO A 145 -17.12 -8.76 -4.37
C PRO A 145 -15.75 -8.92 -5.06
N GLU A 146 -15.52 -10.11 -5.61
CA GLU A 146 -14.35 -10.38 -6.45
C GLU A 146 -14.42 -9.59 -7.76
N GLU A 147 -13.32 -8.93 -8.15
CA GLU A 147 -13.24 -8.02 -9.30
C GLU A 147 -12.38 -8.59 -10.45
N TYR A 148 -11.39 -9.44 -10.14
CA TYR A 148 -10.42 -9.99 -11.10
C TYR A 148 -10.27 -11.52 -10.92
N PRO A 149 -11.28 -12.32 -11.32
CA PRO A 149 -11.28 -13.77 -11.10
C PRO A 149 -10.15 -14.51 -11.84
N GLU A 150 -9.57 -13.92 -12.89
CA GLU A 150 -8.43 -14.49 -13.64
C GLU A 150 -7.11 -14.38 -12.87
N PHE A 151 -7.04 -13.50 -11.86
CA PHE A 151 -5.87 -13.27 -11.01
C PHE A 151 -6.26 -13.39 -9.53
N PRO A 152 -6.67 -14.59 -9.08
CA PRO A 152 -7.17 -14.78 -7.72
C PRO A 152 -6.06 -14.54 -6.69
N PRO A 153 -6.38 -13.97 -5.51
CA PRO A 153 -5.43 -13.96 -4.40
C PRO A 153 -5.16 -15.38 -3.91
N ALA A 154 -3.96 -15.62 -3.39
CA ALA A 154 -3.62 -16.88 -2.73
C ALA A 154 -4.44 -17.07 -1.43
N LYS A 155 -4.72 -15.97 -0.71
CA LYS A 155 -5.56 -15.94 0.49
C LYS A 155 -6.40 -14.67 0.54
N VAL A 156 -7.59 -14.77 1.11
CA VAL A 156 -8.42 -13.62 1.50
C VAL A 156 -8.56 -13.62 3.01
N VAL A 157 -8.27 -12.50 3.66
CA VAL A 157 -8.38 -12.32 5.11
C VAL A 157 -9.21 -11.09 5.43
N ARG A 158 -9.78 -11.04 6.63
CA ARG A 158 -10.58 -9.89 7.09
C ARG A 158 -9.72 -8.74 7.58
N ASP A 159 -8.58 -9.04 8.18
CA ASP A 159 -7.67 -8.08 8.79
C ASP A 159 -6.23 -8.64 8.76
N LEU A 160 -5.27 -7.84 9.21
CA LEU A 160 -3.84 -8.14 9.19
C LEU A 160 -3.44 -9.11 10.31
N SER A 161 -4.27 -9.29 11.34
CA SER A 161 -3.96 -10.19 12.47
C SER A 161 -3.85 -11.67 12.05
N ALA A 162 -4.47 -12.03 10.91
CA ALA A 162 -4.35 -13.36 10.34
C ALA A 162 -2.98 -13.63 9.71
N LEU A 163 -2.25 -12.60 9.26
CA LEU A 163 -1.02 -12.75 8.47
C LEU A 163 0.05 -13.61 9.15
N PRO A 164 0.38 -13.43 10.43
CA PRO A 164 1.44 -14.20 11.07
C PRO A 164 1.16 -15.71 11.12
N ALA A 165 -0.09 -16.15 10.96
CA ALA A 165 -0.48 -17.56 10.98
C ALA A 165 -0.62 -18.17 9.57
N LEU A 166 -0.50 -17.37 8.51
CA LEU A 166 -0.64 -17.89 7.15
C LEU A 166 0.59 -18.71 6.75
N ALA A 167 0.32 -19.87 6.15
CA ALA A 167 1.27 -20.56 5.30
C ALA A 167 1.06 -20.05 3.87
N LEU A 168 2.05 -19.34 3.34
CA LEU A 168 2.10 -18.78 1.99
C LEU A 168 3.24 -19.42 1.20
#